data_AF-A0A0X3NYZ1-F1
#
_entry.id   AF-A0A0X3NYZ1-F1
#
_cell.length_a   1.000
_cell.length_b   1.000
_cell.length_c   1.000
_cell.angle_alpha   90.00
_cell.angle_beta   90.00
_cell.angle_gamma   90.00
#
_symmetry.space_group_name_H-M   'P 1'
#
loop_
_entity.id
_entity.type
_entity.pdbx_description
1 polymer ?
#
loop_
_entity_poly.entity_id
_entity_poly.type
_entity_poly.pdbx_seq_one_letter_code
_entity_poly.pdbx_strand_id
1 'polypeptide(L)'
;MEQRGLSALLWDACKRFDVPCDTDSPLKHSLRRLAVAVIRQQPDEFLPFMCDTAATLDSEEKSSNDILETHLKNLAKPGTWGGHLELSALSLALQLPIEVIQVKGPPIIVGDFPDRSPLIIT
;
A
#
# COMPACT_ATOMS: atom_id res chain seq x y z
N MET A 1 13.30 14.13 -18.08
CA MET A 1 12.51 13.90 -16.86
C MET A 1 13.47 13.35 -15.82
N GLU A 2 13.70 14.09 -14.72
CA GLU A 2 14.60 13.63 -13.66
C GLU A 2 13.96 12.47 -12.90
N GLN A 3 14.58 11.29 -12.95
CA GLN A 3 14.23 10.18 -12.06
C GLN A 3 14.67 10.56 -10.64
N ARG A 4 13.74 11.11 -9.85
CA ARG A 4 13.94 11.22 -8.40
C ARG A 4 14.09 9.81 -7.83
N GLY A 5 15.16 9.56 -7.08
CA GLY A 5 15.39 8.26 -6.45
C GLY A 5 14.23 7.88 -5.51
N LEU A 6 13.94 6.58 -5.43
CA LEU A 6 12.85 6.03 -4.60
C LEU A 6 12.92 6.52 -3.14
N SER A 7 14.12 6.66 -2.58
CA SER A 7 14.32 7.18 -1.22
C SER A 7 13.84 8.61 -1.04
N ALA A 8 14.03 9.48 -2.04
CA ALA A 8 13.55 10.86 -1.98
C ALA A 8 12.02 10.92 -2.09
N LEU A 9 11.44 10.12 -2.98
CA LEU A 9 9.98 10.00 -3.13
C LEU A 9 9.33 9.46 -1.86
N LEU A 10 9.94 8.44 -1.26
CA LEU A 10 9.49 7.88 0.01
C LEU A 10 9.58 8.90 1.14
N TRP A 11 10.69 9.64 1.24
CA TRP A 11 10.85 10.69 2.25
C TRP A 11 9.78 11.77 2.14
N ASP A 12 9.53 12.26 0.92
CA ASP A 12 8.48 13.24 0.64
C ASP A 12 7.09 12.68 0.98
N ALA A 13 6.82 11.42 0.64
CA ALA A 13 5.56 10.75 0.96
C ALA A 13 5.38 10.55 2.48
N CYS A 14 6.41 10.09 3.18
CA CYS A 14 6.37 9.93 4.63
C CYS A 14 6.04 11.25 5.34
N LYS A 15 6.58 12.38 4.87
CA LYS A 15 6.22 13.71 5.39
C LYS A 15 4.76 14.07 5.12
N ARG A 16 4.23 13.77 3.92
CA ARG A 16 2.82 14.06 3.58
C ARG A 16 1.83 13.29 4.43
N PHE A 17 2.13 12.03 4.75
CA PHE A 17 1.23 11.13 5.48
C PHE A 17 1.56 11.04 6.98
N ASP A 18 2.43 11.91 7.50
CA ASP A 18 2.87 11.93 8.91
C ASP A 18 3.40 10.57 9.40
N VAL A 19 4.19 9.92 8.55
CA VAL A 19 4.82 8.63 8.85
C VAL A 19 6.27 8.84 9.26
N PRO A 20 6.70 8.33 10.43
CA PRO A 20 8.09 8.43 10.80
C PRO A 20 8.95 7.61 9.82
N CYS A 21 9.89 8.28 9.18
CA CYS A 21 10.86 7.66 8.29
C CYS A 21 12.18 7.50 9.06
N ASP A 22 12.44 6.32 9.58
CA ASP A 22 13.74 6.01 10.17
C ASP A 22 14.75 5.70 9.05
N THR A 23 15.85 6.45 9.01
CA THR A 23 16.94 6.22 8.05
C THR A 23 17.69 4.92 8.30
N ASP A 24 17.63 4.41 9.53
CA ASP A 24 18.32 3.19 9.96
C ASP A 24 17.50 1.92 9.76
N SER A 25 16.20 2.06 9.45
CA SER A 25 15.30 0.92 9.23
C SER A 25 15.30 0.51 7.75
N PRO A 26 15.25 -0.80 7.42
CA PRO A 26 15.13 -1.24 6.03
C PRO A 26 13.95 -0.59 5.32
N LEU A 27 14.17 -0.10 4.10
CA LEU A 27 13.19 0.65 3.26
C LEU A 27 11.78 0.01 3.23
N LYS A 28 11.71 -1.32 3.20
CA LYS A 28 10.47 -2.10 3.21
C LYS A 28 9.58 -1.83 4.44
N HIS A 29 10.16 -1.53 5.60
CA HIS A 29 9.38 -1.19 6.79
C HIS A 29 8.74 0.20 6.65
N SER A 30 9.47 1.17 6.13
CA SER A 30 8.95 2.52 5.86
C SER A 30 7.85 2.51 4.80
N LEU A 31 8.01 1.74 3.71
CA LEU A 31 6.95 1.52 2.72
C LEU A 31 5.69 0.91 3.34
N ARG A 32 5.86 -0.08 4.22
CA ARG A 32 4.73 -0.74 4.89
C ARG A 32 3.97 0.20 5.82
N ARG A 33 4.69 1.03 6.59
CA ARG A 33 4.10 2.06 7.44
C ARG A 33 3.36 3.10 6.61
N LEU A 34 3.93 3.48 5.47
CA LEU A 34 3.30 4.40 4.53
C LEU A 34 1.98 3.84 3.99
N ALA A 35 1.96 2.59 3.53
CA ALA A 35 0.73 1.93 3.09
C ALA A 35 -0.35 1.91 4.20
N VAL A 36 0.03 1.54 5.43
CA VAL A 36 -0.88 1.56 6.59
C VAL A 36 -1.46 2.95 6.84
N ALA A 37 -0.63 4.00 6.79
CA ALA A 37 -1.06 5.37 7.03
C ALA A 37 -2.05 5.86 5.97
N VAL A 38 -1.77 5.58 4.69
CA VAL A 38 -2.64 5.95 3.56
C VAL A 38 -3.99 5.26 3.68
N ILE A 39 -3.99 3.94 3.91
CA ILE A 39 -5.23 3.16 4.04
C ILE A 39 -6.07 3.66 5.21
N ARG A 40 -5.44 4.01 6.34
CA ARG A 40 -6.15 4.55 7.51
C ARG A 40 -6.72 5.95 7.27
N GLN A 41 -6.07 6.78 6.44
CA GLN A 41 -6.54 8.15 6.14
C GLN A 41 -7.65 8.18 5.09
N GLN A 42 -7.76 7.16 4.23
CA GLN A 42 -8.76 7.10 3.16
C GLN A 42 -9.56 5.78 3.21
N PRO A 43 -10.18 5.42 4.35
CA PRO A 43 -10.79 4.10 4.53
C PRO A 43 -11.85 3.77 3.47
N ASP A 44 -12.64 4.75 3.03
CA ASP A 44 -13.71 4.56 2.04
C ASP A 44 -13.20 4.11 0.67
N GLU A 45 -11.96 4.45 0.29
CA GLU A 45 -11.36 3.99 -0.97
C GLU A 45 -10.91 2.53 -0.90
N PHE A 46 -10.59 2.02 0.30
CA PHE A 46 -10.00 0.70 0.48
C PHE A 46 -10.98 -0.34 1.02
N LEU A 47 -11.92 0.07 1.87
CA LEU A 47 -12.92 -0.79 2.51
C LEU A 47 -13.71 -1.68 1.54
N PRO A 48 -14.16 -1.20 0.35
CA PRO A 48 -14.87 -2.04 -0.60
C PRO A 48 -14.08 -3.26 -1.09
N PHE A 49 -12.74 -3.18 -1.01
CA PHE A 49 -11.82 -4.24 -1.43
C PHE A 49 -11.32 -5.07 -0.25
N MET A 50 -11.69 -4.73 0.99
CA MET A 50 -11.41 -5.49 2.20
C MET A 50 -12.51 -6.52 2.47
N CYS A 51 -12.87 -7.32 1.47
CA CYS A 51 -13.85 -8.38 1.62
C CYS A 51 -13.16 -9.73 1.38
N ASP A 52 -12.73 -10.41 2.46
CA ASP A 52 -12.51 -11.88 2.52
C ASP A 52 -11.75 -12.42 3.77
N THR A 53 -11.82 -11.78 4.95
CA THR A 53 -11.32 -12.45 6.19
C THR A 53 -12.35 -12.59 7.30
N ALA A 54 -13.61 -12.23 7.07
CA ALA A 54 -14.64 -12.22 8.10
C ALA A 54 -16.00 -12.78 7.68
N ALA A 55 -16.29 -12.93 6.38
CA ALA A 55 -17.53 -13.53 5.91
C ALA A 55 -17.45 -15.08 5.94
N THR A 56 -17.02 -15.65 7.07
CA THR A 56 -17.49 -16.99 7.44
C THR A 56 -18.93 -16.81 7.90
N LEU A 57 -19.85 -17.58 7.32
CA LEU A 57 -21.31 -17.56 7.53
C LEU A 57 -21.78 -17.72 9.00
N ASP A 58 -20.84 -17.76 9.95
CA ASP A 58 -21.04 -18.00 11.39
C ASP A 58 -20.50 -16.85 12.29
N SER A 59 -19.96 -15.76 11.74
CA SER A 59 -19.41 -14.66 12.54
C SER A 59 -20.33 -13.43 12.55
N GLU A 60 -20.61 -12.93 13.76
CA GLU A 60 -21.25 -11.65 14.08
C GLU A 60 -20.84 -10.56 13.06
N GLU A 61 -21.81 -9.75 12.61
CA GLU A 61 -21.59 -8.63 11.68
C GLU A 61 -20.45 -7.73 12.19
N LYS A 62 -19.23 -7.93 11.66
CA LYS A 62 -18.10 -7.05 11.98
C LYS A 62 -18.35 -5.69 11.35
N SER A 63 -18.20 -4.64 12.14
CA SER A 63 -18.24 -3.28 11.62
C SER A 63 -17.11 -3.06 10.61
N SER A 64 -17.31 -2.16 9.65
CA SER A 64 -16.27 -1.76 8.69
C SER A 64 -14.97 -1.34 9.39
N ASN A 65 -15.07 -0.71 10.57
CA ASN A 65 -13.91 -0.33 11.36
C ASN A 65 -13.13 -1.55 11.89
N ASP A 66 -13.82 -2.61 12.31
CA ASP A 66 -13.17 -3.84 12.79
C ASP A 66 -12.45 -4.58 11.66
N ILE A 67 -13.03 -4.57 10.46
CA ILE A 67 -12.44 -5.13 9.25
C ILE A 67 -11.14 -4.39 8.92
N LEU A 68 -11.21 -3.05 8.88
CA LEU A 68 -10.07 -2.17 8.62
C LEU A 68 -8.94 -2.41 9.64
N GLU A 69 -9.25 -2.34 10.93
CA GLU A 69 -8.24 -2.50 11.99
C GLU A 69 -7.64 -3.91 12.00
N THR A 70 -8.42 -4.95 11.71
CA THR A 70 -7.91 -6.31 11.55
C THR A 70 -6.92 -6.40 10.41
N HIS A 71 -7.25 -5.80 9.26
CA HIS A 71 -6.39 -5.79 8.09
C HIS A 71 -5.08 -5.02 8.37
N LEU A 72 -5.15 -3.80 8.93
CA LEU A 72 -3.97 -3.00 9.27
C LEU A 72 -3.06 -3.71 10.30
N LYS A 73 -3.65 -4.41 11.30
CA LYS A 73 -2.90 -5.23 12.25
C LYS A 73 -2.18 -6.39 11.56
N ASN A 74 -2.84 -7.08 10.63
CA ASN A 74 -2.22 -8.15 9.86
C ASN A 74 -1.10 -7.63 8.97
N LEU A 75 -1.30 -6.47 8.36
CA LEU A 75 -0.30 -5.82 7.53
C LEU A 75 0.95 -5.49 8.36
N ALA A 76 0.83 -5.10 9.63
CA ALA A 76 1.98 -4.80 10.48
C ALA A 76 2.84 -6.04 10.88
N LYS A 77 2.31 -7.28 10.72
CA LYS A 77 3.03 -8.49 11.14
C LYS A 77 4.22 -8.80 10.20
N PRO A 78 5.40 -9.17 10.76
CA PRO A 78 6.50 -9.68 9.95
C PRO A 78 6.09 -10.91 9.15
N GLY A 79 6.53 -11.00 7.90
CA GLY A 79 6.23 -12.14 7.02
C GLY A 79 4.83 -12.11 6.38
N THR A 80 3.97 -11.14 6.71
CA THR A 80 2.73 -10.92 5.95
C THR A 80 3.06 -10.50 4.53
N TRP A 81 2.41 -11.13 3.56
CA TRP A 81 2.54 -10.77 2.15
C TRP A 81 1.64 -9.57 1.88
N GLY A 82 2.14 -8.58 1.14
CA GLY A 82 1.31 -7.48 0.63
C GLY A 82 0.58 -7.91 -0.65
N GLY A 83 -0.47 -7.18 -1.01
CA GLY A 83 -1.27 -7.41 -2.20
C GLY A 83 -1.54 -6.12 -2.98
N HIS A 84 -2.57 -6.18 -3.83
CA HIS A 84 -2.95 -5.06 -4.68
C HIS A 84 -3.35 -3.82 -3.87
N LEU A 85 -4.00 -4.02 -2.72
CA LEU A 85 -4.45 -2.92 -1.86
C LEU A 85 -3.29 -2.04 -1.38
N GLU A 86 -2.22 -2.67 -0.90
CA GLU A 86 -1.02 -1.97 -0.45
C GLU A 86 -0.28 -1.33 -1.63
N LEU A 87 -0.26 -1.96 -2.80
CA LEU A 87 0.32 -1.36 -4.00
C LEU A 87 -0.45 -0.12 -4.44
N SER A 88 -1.78 -0.14 -4.39
CA SER A 88 -2.62 1.03 -4.69
C SER A 88 -2.37 2.16 -3.70
N ALA A 89 -2.30 1.86 -2.41
CA ALA A 89 -1.95 2.83 -1.37
C ALA A 89 -0.55 3.43 -1.59
N LEU A 90 0.44 2.61 -1.92
CA LEU A 90 1.80 3.07 -2.20
C LEU A 90 1.89 3.90 -3.48
N SER A 91 1.18 3.50 -4.54
CA SER A 91 1.13 4.24 -5.79
C SER A 91 0.54 5.64 -5.58
N LEU A 92 -0.57 5.73 -4.84
CA LEU A 92 -1.18 7.00 -4.45
C LEU A 92 -0.21 7.85 -3.62
N ALA A 93 0.44 7.24 -2.62
CA ALA A 93 1.33 7.96 -1.74
C ALA A 93 2.58 8.47 -2.44
N LEU A 94 3.16 7.69 -3.35
CA LEU A 94 4.37 8.04 -4.11
C LEU A 94 4.05 8.88 -5.36
N GLN A 95 2.77 8.98 -5.74
CA GLN A 95 2.28 9.69 -6.92
C GLN A 95 2.95 9.23 -8.22
N LEU A 96 3.05 7.91 -8.38
CA LEU A 96 3.63 7.25 -9.54
C LEU A 96 2.96 5.89 -9.79
N PRO A 97 2.94 5.40 -11.02
CA PRO A 97 2.40 4.07 -11.31
C PRO A 97 3.36 3.01 -10.79
N ILE A 98 2.84 1.87 -10.35
CA ILE A 98 3.64 0.70 -10.00
C ILE A 98 3.37 -0.38 -11.03
N GLU A 99 4.41 -0.85 -11.71
CA GLU A 99 4.33 -1.93 -12.69
C GLU A 99 4.86 -3.22 -12.07
N VAL A 100 4.02 -4.24 -11.99
CA VAL A 100 4.37 -5.57 -11.48
C VAL A 100 4.55 -6.51 -12.66
N ILE A 101 5.78 -6.95 -12.88
CA ILE A 101 6.11 -7.97 -13.87
C ILE A 101 5.70 -9.33 -13.32
N GLN A 102 4.92 -10.07 -14.10
CA GLN A 102 4.43 -11.38 -13.70
C GLN A 102 5.27 -12.50 -14.30
N VAL A 103 5.38 -13.62 -13.60
CA VAL A 103 6.02 -14.83 -14.13
C VAL A 103 5.29 -15.35 -15.38
N LYS A 104 3.96 -15.20 -15.43
CA LYS A 104 3.11 -15.51 -16.58
C LYS A 104 2.04 -14.44 -16.72
N GLY A 105 1.85 -13.95 -17.94
CA GLY A 105 0.84 -12.94 -18.26
C GLY A 105 1.45 -11.56 -18.54
N PRO A 106 0.61 -10.59 -18.94
CA PRO A 106 1.04 -9.21 -19.13
C PRO A 106 1.39 -8.54 -17.78
N PRO A 107 2.22 -7.49 -17.77
CA PRO A 107 2.44 -6.68 -16.57
C PRO A 107 1.15 -6.11 -16.01
N ILE A 108 1.08 -5.99 -14.68
CA ILE A 108 -0.01 -5.28 -13.99
C ILE A 108 0.46 -3.87 -13.66
N ILE A 109 -0.27 -2.86 -14.11
CA ILE A 109 -0.02 -1.46 -13.74
C ILE A 109 -1.03 -1.05 -12.66
N VAL A 110 -0.52 -0.51 -11.55
CA VAL A 110 -1.29 -0.02 -10.42
C VAL A 110 -1.14 1.50 -10.33
N GLY A 111 -2.28 2.20 -10.20
CA GLY A 111 -2.37 3.65 -10.10
C GLY A 111 -2.36 4.39 -11.44
N ASP A 112 -3.02 5.55 -11.48
CA ASP A 112 -3.21 6.34 -12.68
C ASP A 112 -2.37 7.63 -12.62
N PHE A 113 -1.17 7.56 -13.21
CA PHE A 113 -0.21 8.66 -13.27
C PHE A 113 0.50 8.66 -14.63
N PRO A 114 -0.20 9.02 -15.73
CA PRO A 114 0.29 8.80 -17.11
C PRO A 114 1.57 9.58 -17.44
N ASP A 115 1.82 10.69 -16.76
CA ASP A 115 3.00 11.53 -16.96
C ASP A 115 4.22 11.11 -16.12
N ARG A 116 4.12 9.98 -15.39
CA ARG A 116 5.14 9.51 -14.45
C ARG A 116 5.71 8.16 -14.90
N SER A 117 7.02 8.00 -14.80
CA SER A 117 7.68 6.72 -15.02
C SER A 117 7.32 5.72 -13.91
N PRO A 118 6.97 4.46 -14.21
CA PRO A 118 6.55 3.50 -13.21
C PRO A 118 7.70 3.03 -12.32
N LEU A 119 7.37 2.69 -11.08
CA LEU A 119 8.22 1.87 -10.22
C LEU A 119 8.00 0.40 -10.61
N ILE A 120 9.07 -0.27 -11.06
CA ILE A 120 8.99 -1.64 -11.55
C ILE A 120 9.29 -2.63 -10.41
N ILE A 121 8.41 -3.62 -10.25
CA ILE A 121 8.57 -4.78 -9.35
C ILE A 121 8.70 -6.02 -10.25
N THR A 122 9.75 -6.83 -10.04
CA THR A 122 10.08 -8.00 -10.85
C THR A 122 10.18 -9.27 -10.02
#